data_AF-A0A142YF68-F1
#
_entry.id   AF-A0A142YF68-F1
#
_cell.length_a   1.000
_cell.length_b   1.000
_cell.length_c   1.000
_cell.angle_alpha   90.00
_cell.angle_beta   90.00
_cell.angle_gamma   90.00
#
_symmetry.space_group_name_H-M   'P 1'
#
loop_
_entity.id
_entity.type
_entity.pdbx_description
1 polymer ?
#
loop_
_entity_poly.entity_id
_entity_poly.type
_entity_poly.pdbx_seq_one_letter_code
_entity_poly.pdbx_strand_id
1 'polypeptide(L)'
;MSPELETLDQLLCGDMPLAVIRELFDDGERFARAVAAMLHAGELRLHLNGDEAPYWRWPEVLAAARDRIYPADARLDIAEAGVRRIVG
;
A
#
# COMPACT_ATOMS: atom_id res chain seq x y z
N MET A 1 -17.05 1.29 4.74
CA MET A 1 -15.74 0.73 5.13
C MET A 1 -14.71 1.84 5.07
N SER A 2 -13.63 1.78 5.87
CA SER A 2 -12.55 2.76 5.69
C SER A 2 -11.67 2.34 4.49
N PRO A 3 -11.05 3.27 3.75
CA PRO A 3 -10.17 2.94 2.63
C PRO A 3 -9.03 1.99 3.00
N GLU A 4 -8.56 2.03 4.25
CA GLU A 4 -7.52 1.14 4.79
C GLU A 4 -8.03 -0.30 4.90
N LEU A 5 -9.24 -0.50 5.43
CA LEU A 5 -9.86 -1.83 5.51
C LEU A 5 -10.21 -2.36 4.13
N GLU A 6 -10.70 -1.51 3.23
CA GLU A 6 -10.92 -1.87 1.82
C GLU A 6 -9.62 -2.28 1.13
N THR A 7 -8.52 -1.56 1.39
CA THR A 7 -7.20 -1.91 0.85
C THR A 7 -6.77 -3.30 1.32
N LEU A 8 -6.91 -3.60 2.62
CA LEU A 8 -6.58 -4.93 3.15
C LEU A 8 -7.50 -6.02 2.57
N ASP A 9 -8.80 -5.75 2.44
CA ASP A 9 -9.78 -6.68 1.87
C ASP A 9 -9.42 -7.06 0.43
N GLN A 10 -9.18 -6.06 -0.41
CA GLN A 10 -8.82 -6.26 -1.80
C GLN A 10 -7.48 -7.03 -1.92
N LEU A 11 -6.53 -6.80 -1.01
CA LEU A 11 -5.22 -7.48 -1.02
C LEU A 11 -5.27 -8.93 -0.51
N LEU A 12 -6.37 -9.39 0.11
CA LEU A 12 -6.57 -10.81 0.40
C LEU A 12 -6.68 -11.66 -0.89
N CYS A 13 -7.11 -11.04 -1.99
CA CYS A 13 -7.23 -11.69 -3.29
C CYS A 13 -5.89 -11.76 -4.06
N GLY A 14 -4.83 -11.12 -3.56
CA GLY A 14 -3.52 -11.06 -4.19
C GLY A 14 -2.90 -9.66 -4.11
N ASP A 15 -1.67 -9.54 -4.62
CA ASP A 15 -0.98 -8.28 -4.69
C ASP A 15 -1.57 -7.36 -5.78
N MET A 16 -1.54 -6.05 -5.55
CA MET A 16 -2.11 -5.07 -6.48
C MET A 16 -1.15 -3.94 -6.83
N PRO A 17 -1.27 -3.35 -8.04
CA PRO A 17 -0.55 -2.15 -8.38
C PRO A 17 -0.87 -1.01 -7.41
N LEU A 18 0.16 -0.27 -7.00
CA LEU A 18 0.02 0.90 -6.12
C LEU A 18 -0.93 1.95 -6.72
N ALA A 19 -0.98 2.05 -8.05
CA ALA A 19 -1.91 2.91 -8.77
C ALA A 19 -3.38 2.54 -8.55
N VAL A 20 -3.70 1.25 -8.41
CA VAL A 20 -5.07 0.79 -8.12
C VAL A 20 -5.45 1.14 -6.69
N ILE A 21 -4.55 0.86 -5.72
CA ILE A 21 -4.77 1.23 -4.32
C ILE A 21 -4.96 2.74 -4.16
N ARG A 22 -4.21 3.56 -4.92
CA ARG A 22 -4.35 5.02 -4.89
C ARG A 22 -5.78 5.49 -5.22
N GLU A 23 -6.51 4.79 -6.09
CA GLU A 23 -7.89 5.17 -6.45
C GLU A 23 -8.92 4.84 -5.35
N LEU A 24 -8.56 4.05 -4.34
CA LEU A 24 -9.42 3.81 -3.16
C LEU A 24 -9.48 5.02 -2.21
N PHE A 25 -8.61 6.01 -2.42
CA PHE A 25 -8.49 7.19 -1.57
C PHE A 25 -8.83 8.45 -2.38
N ASP A 26 -9.75 9.27 -1.86
CA ASP A 26 -10.11 10.54 -2.50
C ASP A 26 -8.96 11.57 -2.45
N ASP A 27 -8.08 11.45 -1.46
CA ASP A 27 -7.02 12.41 -1.16
C ASP A 27 -5.64 11.72 -1.13
N GLY A 28 -4.68 12.31 -1.83
CA GLY A 28 -3.33 11.74 -1.96
C GLY A 28 -2.54 11.78 -0.67
N GLU A 29 -2.68 12.84 0.13
CA GLU A 29 -1.99 12.97 1.42
C GLU A 29 -2.54 11.96 2.43
N ARG A 30 -3.85 11.69 2.38
CA ARG A 30 -4.50 10.64 3.16
C ARG A 30 -3.99 9.27 2.73
N PHE A 31 -3.93 9.00 1.43
CA PHE A 31 -3.34 7.77 0.89
C PHE A 31 -1.91 7.55 1.40
N ALA A 32 -1.02 8.53 1.22
CA ALA A 32 0.38 8.38 1.58
C ALA A 32 0.55 8.13 3.09
N ARG A 33 -0.18 8.86 3.93
CA ARG A 33 -0.16 8.67 5.39
C ARG A 33 -0.71 7.31 5.81
N ALA A 34 -1.83 6.89 5.23
CA ALA A 34 -2.46 5.62 5.57
C ALA A 34 -1.58 4.43 5.16
N VAL A 35 -1.10 4.41 3.91
CA VAL A 35 -0.22 3.34 3.41
C VAL A 35 1.10 3.32 4.17
N ALA A 36 1.72 4.47 4.47
CA ALA A 36 2.92 4.52 5.30
C ALA A 36 2.66 3.93 6.69
N ALA A 37 1.55 4.28 7.34
CA ALA A 37 1.20 3.75 8.66
C ALA A 37 1.02 2.21 8.62
N MET A 38 0.35 1.68 7.60
CA MET A 38 0.15 0.24 7.44
C MET A 38 1.46 -0.50 7.13
N LEU A 39 2.35 0.07 6.30
CA LEU A 39 3.69 -0.47 6.07
C LEU A 39 4.51 -0.51 7.37
N HIS A 40 4.46 0.57 8.15
CA HIS A 40 5.13 0.65 9.45
C HIS A 40 4.58 -0.34 10.48
N ALA A 41 3.27 -0.61 10.44
CA ALA A 41 2.63 -1.60 11.29
C ALA A 41 2.91 -3.05 10.85
N GLY A 42 3.59 -3.25 9.71
CA GLY A 42 3.82 -4.56 9.12
C GLY A 42 2.53 -5.19 8.58
N GLU A 43 1.52 -4.38 8.26
CA GLU A 43 0.24 -4.82 7.71
C GLU A 43 0.30 -4.99 6.18
N LEU A 44 1.23 -4.28 5.53
CA LEU A 44 1.49 -4.33 4.10
C LEU A 44 2.97 -4.58 3.83
N ARG A 45 3.31 -5.06 2.63
CA ARG A 45 4.65 -4.87 2.05
C ARG A 45 4.55 -4.16 0.72
N LEU A 46 5.58 -3.38 0.42
CA LEU A 46 5.73 -2.65 -0.82
C LEU A 46 6.76 -3.36 -1.67
N HIS A 47 6.43 -3.66 -2.91
CA HIS A 47 7.33 -4.26 -3.89
C HIS A 47 7.64 -3.27 -5.00
N LEU A 48 8.89 -3.28 -5.48
CA LEU A 48 9.36 -2.53 -6.63
C LEU A 48 10.12 -3.49 -7.54
N ASN A 49 9.68 -3.61 -8.80
CA ASN A 49 10.30 -4.53 -9.77
C ASN A 49 10.39 -5.98 -9.29
N GLY A 50 9.42 -6.41 -8.47
CA GLY A 50 9.34 -7.78 -7.95
C GLY A 50 10.09 -8.05 -6.64
N ASP A 51 10.87 -7.08 -6.13
CA ASP A 51 11.55 -7.18 -4.85
C ASP A 51 10.89 -6.30 -3.79
N GLU A 52 10.94 -6.73 -2.52
CA GLU A 52 10.46 -5.92 -1.40
C GLU A 52 11.29 -4.64 -1.26
N ALA A 53 10.61 -3.50 -1.30
CA ALA A 53 11.21 -2.19 -1.24
C ALA A 53 11.81 -1.95 0.15
N PRO A 54 13.09 -1.55 0.25
CA PRO A 54 13.70 -1.25 1.54
C PRO A 54 13.05 0.00 2.16
N TYR A 55 13.01 0.05 3.50
CA TYR A 55 12.34 1.10 4.27
C TYR A 55 12.62 2.54 3.79
N TRP A 56 13.88 2.84 3.46
CA TRP A 56 14.30 4.18 3.04
C TRP A 56 13.71 4.61 1.68
N ARG A 57 13.23 3.68 0.85
CA ARG A 57 12.57 3.95 -0.44
C ARG A 57 11.10 4.31 -0.29
N TRP A 58 10.46 3.91 0.81
CA TRP A 58 9.01 4.08 0.96
C TRP A 58 8.56 5.54 0.82
N PRO A 59 9.22 6.53 1.45
CA PRO A 59 8.79 7.93 1.35
C PRO A 59 8.79 8.44 -0.09
N GLU A 60 9.81 8.08 -0.88
CA GLU A 60 9.94 8.45 -2.29
C GLU A 60 8.79 7.86 -3.13
N VAL A 61 8.53 6.56 -2.97
CA VAL A 61 7.50 5.85 -3.72
C VAL A 61 6.10 6.37 -3.39
N LEU A 62 5.83 6.59 -2.10
CA LEU A 62 4.52 7.08 -1.66
C LEU A 62 4.31 8.54 -2.06
N ALA A 63 5.35 9.38 -2.03
CA ALA A 63 5.28 10.75 -2.54
C ALA A 63 5.00 10.78 -4.06
N ALA A 64 5.67 9.93 -4.83
CA ALA A 64 5.41 9.81 -6.26
C ALA A 64 3.96 9.34 -6.52
N ALA A 65 3.51 8.28 -5.84
CA ALA A 65 2.16 7.74 -6.02
C ALA A 65 1.06 8.69 -5.53
N ARG A 66 1.31 9.49 -4.48
CA ARG A 66 0.43 10.58 -4.05
C ARG A 66 0.12 11.52 -5.21
N ASP A 67 1.18 11.91 -5.93
CA ASP A 67 1.15 12.84 -7.06
C ASP A 67 0.77 12.13 -8.38
N ARG A 68 0.25 10.90 -8.30
CA ARG A 68 -0.13 10.03 -9.43
C ARG A 68 1.01 9.72 -10.41
N ILE A 69 2.25 9.78 -9.91
CA ILE A 69 3.46 9.37 -10.62
C ILE A 69 3.82 7.98 -10.11
N TYR A 70 3.55 6.96 -10.92
CA TYR A 70 3.75 5.58 -10.48
C TYR A 70 5.10 5.06 -10.98
N PRO A 71 6.00 4.62 -10.08
CA PRO A 71 7.17 3.85 -10.49
C PRO A 71 6.71 2.60 -11.25
N ALA A 72 7.48 2.19 -12.25
CA ALA A 72 7.22 0.92 -12.93
C ALA A 72 7.16 -0.22 -11.90
N ASP A 73 6.11 -1.03 -11.98
CA ASP A 73 5.89 -2.21 -11.15
C ASP A 73 5.88 -2.00 -9.62
N ALA A 74 5.47 -0.81 -9.16
CA ALA A 74 5.17 -0.60 -7.73
C ALA A 74 3.88 -1.33 -7.34
N ARG A 75 3.98 -2.27 -6.40
CA ARG A 75 2.87 -3.15 -5.99
C ARG A 75 2.80 -3.28 -4.47
N LEU A 76 1.61 -3.48 -3.94
CA LEU A 76 1.38 -3.78 -2.52
C LEU A 76 0.87 -5.22 -2.40
N ASP A 77 1.35 -5.94 -1.39
CA ASP A 77 0.77 -7.19 -0.91
C ASP A 77 0.42 -7.07 0.58
N ILE A 78 -0.45 -7.96 1.04
CA ILE A 78 -0.82 -8.02 2.45
C ILE A 78 0.24 -8.82 3.24
N ALA A 79 0.66 -8.27 4.38
CA ALA A 79 1.52 -8.97 5.32
C ALA A 79 0.70 -9.67 6.41
N GLU A 80 1.34 -10.53 7.20
CA GLU A 80 0.67 -11.34 8.21
C GLU A 80 -0.13 -10.50 9.22
N ALA A 81 0.38 -9.34 9.64
CA ALA A 81 -0.35 -8.46 10.55
C ALA A 81 -1.63 -7.88 9.91
N GLY A 82 -1.59 -7.61 8.60
CA GLY A 82 -2.74 -7.11 7.84
C GLY A 82 -3.84 -8.17 7.74
N VAL A 83 -3.47 -9.43 7.48
CA VAL A 83 -4.41 -10.56 7.47
C VAL A 83 -5.11 -10.69 8.84
N ARG A 84 -4.34 -10.63 9.93
CA ARG A 84 -4.91 -10.72 11.29
C ARG A 84 -5.86 -9.57 11.60
N ARG A 85 -5.62 -8.38 11.06
CA ARG A 85 -6.47 -7.20 11.30
C ARG A 85 -7.86 -7.31 10.66
N ILE A 86 -8.00 -8.00 9.53
CA ILE A 86 -9.26 -8.09 8.80
C ILE A 86 -10.02 -9.39 9.03
N VAL A 87 -9.31 -10.50 9.31
CA VAL A 87 -9.92 -11.82 9.55
C VAL A 87 -10.06 -12.14 11.05
N GLY A 88 -9.30 -11.46 11.92
CA GLY A 88 -9.17 -11.75 13.35
C GLY A 88 -10.00 -10.87 14.27
#